data_AF-A0A815NGN5-F1
#
_entry.id   AF-A0A815NGN5-F1
#
_cell.length_a   1.000
_cell.length_b   1.000
_cell.length_c   1.000
_cell.angle_alpha   90.00
_cell.angle_beta   90.00
_cell.angle_gamma   90.00
#
_symmetry.space_group_name_H-M   'P 1'
#
loop_
_entity.id
_entity.type
_entity.pdbx_description
1 polymer ?
#
loop_
_entity_poly.entity_id
_entity_poly.type
_entity_poly.pdbx_seq_one_letter_code
_entity_poly.pdbx_strand_id
1 'polypeptide(L)'
;MTVSFISTGSIVYDGCACDKQHNCTSQAKFIDTNSSETISIKGLKVGCTPSESLFASTLECFYGPSCIELFEKYTNSTKSVHLSIKNMKQFSLNTTVQQLVDKLFIEDWNKTTNYSSYYETCSPSSCSYTYIQKFNPFHALTLAIGFQGGMSILLRWICPKLVRIIFKIYKHRKREQNIVQPIIATQNTSTDGIPCHLETKANSSSTIQRPWKTIFIWILVIAIIIATLIVFSILFAKFQLTAETTSTSMSFQYTKFFRRSST
;
A
#
# COMPACT_ATOMS: atom_id res chain seq x y z
N MET A 1 52.48 36.85 -10.40
CA MET A 1 51.23 36.52 -9.69
C MET A 1 51.39 35.14 -9.08
N THR A 2 51.74 35.07 -7.81
CA THR A 2 51.82 33.82 -7.05
C THR A 2 50.41 33.51 -6.53
N VAL A 3 49.78 32.47 -7.07
CA VAL A 3 48.51 31.96 -6.55
C VAL A 3 48.84 31.16 -5.30
N SER A 4 48.62 31.75 -4.13
CA SER A 4 48.70 31.06 -2.86
C SER A 4 47.50 30.12 -2.74
N PHE A 5 47.72 28.81 -2.86
CA PHE A 5 46.71 27.81 -2.51
C PHE A 5 46.52 27.86 -1.00
N ILE A 6 45.42 28.46 -0.54
CA ILE A 6 44.95 28.31 0.83
C ILE A 6 44.59 26.84 0.99
N SER A 7 45.30 26.12 1.84
CA SER A 7 44.87 24.79 2.28
C SER A 7 43.56 24.96 3.05
N THR A 8 42.44 24.77 2.35
CA THR A 8 41.11 24.74 2.99
C THR A 8 40.98 23.39 3.69
N GLY A 9 41.44 23.30 4.93
CA GLY A 9 41.11 22.19 5.80
C GLY A 9 39.59 22.15 6.03
N SER A 10 39.02 20.95 6.08
CA SER A 10 37.63 20.76 6.50
C SER A 10 37.43 21.31 7.91
N ILE A 11 36.30 21.97 8.17
CA ILE A 11 35.92 22.38 9.54
C ILE A 11 35.76 21.12 10.39
N VAL A 12 36.32 21.14 11.60
CA VAL A 12 36.27 20.02 12.55
C VAL A 12 35.60 20.47 13.84
N TYR A 13 34.58 19.74 14.26
CA TYR A 13 33.82 19.92 15.50
C TYR A 13 34.04 18.68 16.39
N ASP A 14 34.64 18.85 17.58
CA ASP A 14 34.96 17.76 18.53
C ASP A 14 35.60 16.50 17.88
N GLY A 15 36.57 16.72 16.98
CA GLY A 15 37.27 15.64 16.27
C GLY A 15 36.49 15.03 15.11
N CYS A 16 35.27 15.51 14.83
CA CYS A 16 34.43 15.11 13.71
C CYS A 16 34.57 16.14 12.57
N ALA A 17 34.98 15.68 11.39
CA ALA A 17 35.26 16.55 10.24
C ALA A 17 34.06 16.62 9.27
N CYS A 18 33.70 17.84 8.87
CA CYS A 18 32.49 18.11 8.08
C CYS A 18 32.53 17.58 6.64
N ASP A 19 33.71 17.21 6.15
CA ASP A 19 33.91 16.54 4.87
C ASP A 19 33.56 15.04 4.92
N LYS A 20 33.62 14.43 6.12
CA LYS A 20 33.33 13.01 6.34
C LYS A 20 31.93 12.77 6.88
N GLN A 21 31.45 13.62 7.77
CA GLN A 21 30.17 13.47 8.46
C GLN A 21 29.45 14.82 8.55
N HIS A 22 28.16 14.85 8.21
CA HIS A 22 27.37 16.08 8.22
C HIS A 22 26.73 16.40 9.58
N ASN A 23 26.62 15.40 10.46
CA ASN A 23 26.02 15.47 11.79
C ASN A 23 27.01 15.83 12.90
N CYS A 24 28.22 16.28 12.55
CA CYS A 24 29.17 16.76 13.55
C CYS A 24 28.62 18.03 14.22
N THR A 25 28.58 18.02 15.55
CA THR A 25 28.15 19.17 16.36
C THR A 25 29.04 19.35 17.58
N SER A 26 29.22 20.60 18.00
CA SER A 26 29.94 21.01 19.20
C SER A 26 29.18 22.11 19.93
N GLN A 27 29.56 22.38 21.18
CA GLN A 27 28.95 23.45 21.97
C GLN A 27 29.17 24.82 21.32
N ALA A 28 28.12 25.62 21.19
CA ALA A 28 28.22 27.00 20.71
C ALA A 28 28.96 27.88 21.72
N LYS A 29 29.83 28.77 21.22
CA LYS A 29 30.63 29.68 22.05
C LYS A 29 30.69 31.06 21.41
N PHE A 30 30.65 32.11 22.23
CA PHE A 30 31.08 33.44 21.82
C PHE A 30 32.60 33.53 21.95
N ILE A 31 33.23 34.20 20.98
CA ILE A 31 34.67 34.47 20.98
C ILE A 31 34.81 35.99 21.08
N ASP A 32 35.31 36.47 22.22
CA ASP A 32 35.68 37.88 22.34
C ASP A 32 37.01 38.12 21.61
N THR A 33 36.98 39.03 20.63
CA THR A 33 38.15 39.38 19.81
C THR A 33 39.25 40.05 20.63
N ASN A 34 38.95 40.58 21.82
CA ASN A 34 39.91 41.34 22.63
C ASN A 34 40.59 40.49 23.71
N SER A 35 39.92 39.48 24.25
CA SER A 35 40.38 38.74 25.43
C SER A 35 40.68 37.26 25.18
N SER A 36 40.41 36.75 23.97
CA SER A 36 40.49 35.30 23.65
C SER A 36 39.65 34.41 24.59
N GLU A 37 38.78 35.00 25.40
CA GLU A 37 37.89 34.30 26.31
C GLU A 37 36.72 33.71 25.52
N THR A 38 36.47 32.41 25.72
CA THR A 38 35.37 31.72 25.05
C THR A 38 34.22 31.47 26.03
N ILE A 39 33.09 32.10 25.81
CA ILE A 39 31.89 31.91 26.64
C ILE A 39 31.00 30.88 25.99
N SER A 40 30.79 29.73 26.64
CA SER A 40 29.92 28.67 26.13
C SER A 40 28.45 28.99 26.37
N ILE A 41 27.64 28.91 25.32
CA ILE A 41 26.21 29.22 25.38
C ILE A 41 25.45 27.94 25.67
N LYS A 42 24.80 27.86 26.84
CA LYS A 42 24.08 26.65 27.25
C LYS A 42 22.99 26.27 26.23
N GLY A 43 22.91 24.98 25.89
CA GLY A 43 21.86 24.45 25.02
C GLY A 43 22.05 24.66 23.52
N LEU A 44 22.78 25.69 23.10
CA LEU A 44 23.04 25.91 21.68
C LEU A 44 24.26 25.11 21.20
N LYS A 45 24.12 24.50 20.03
CA LYS A 45 25.18 23.77 19.32
C LYS A 45 25.45 24.39 17.97
N VAL A 46 26.69 24.25 17.53
CA VAL A 46 27.17 24.58 16.20
C VAL A 46 27.65 23.30 15.53
N GLY A 47 27.54 23.22 14.22
CA GLY A 47 27.87 22.03 13.46
C GLY A 47 28.01 22.34 11.98
N CYS A 48 28.22 21.29 11.18
CA CYS A 48 28.53 21.44 9.76
C CYS A 48 27.42 22.11 8.95
N THR A 49 26.16 21.93 9.37
CA THR A 49 24.99 22.57 8.75
C THR A 49 24.13 23.28 9.79
N PRO A 50 23.44 24.37 9.42
CA PRO A 50 22.52 25.05 10.33
C PRO A 50 21.38 24.15 10.84
N SER A 51 20.90 23.21 10.02
CA SER A 51 19.84 22.29 10.41
C SER A 51 20.28 21.31 11.49
N GLU A 52 21.45 20.66 11.32
CA GLU A 52 21.99 19.74 12.32
C GLU A 52 22.35 20.48 13.62
N SER A 53 22.90 21.68 13.49
CA SER A 53 23.18 22.57 14.62
C SER A 53 21.90 22.86 15.41
N LEU A 54 20.83 23.23 14.71
CA LEU A 54 19.55 23.55 15.31
C LEU A 54 18.91 22.32 15.96
N PHE A 55 18.83 21.19 15.25
CA PHE A 55 18.21 19.96 15.75
C PHE A 55 18.92 19.40 16.98
N ALA A 56 20.24 19.50 17.03
CA ALA A 56 21.04 19.07 18.18
C ALA A 56 21.03 20.07 19.35
N SER A 57 20.54 21.29 19.14
CA SER A 57 20.41 22.32 20.17
C SER A 57 19.14 22.13 21.02
N THR A 58 19.12 22.75 22.20
CA THR A 58 17.94 22.94 23.05
C THR A 58 17.60 24.44 23.09
N LEU A 59 16.36 24.77 23.46
CA LEU A 59 15.89 26.16 23.56
C LEU A 59 16.07 26.76 24.96
N GLU A 60 16.76 26.07 25.87
CA GLU A 60 16.86 26.45 27.29
C GLU A 60 17.40 27.87 27.52
N CYS A 61 18.36 28.31 26.70
CA CYS A 61 18.96 29.63 26.84
C CYS A 61 17.95 30.77 26.57
N PHE A 62 16.97 30.55 25.69
CA PHE A 62 15.99 31.59 25.36
C PHE A 62 14.99 31.89 26.47
N TYR A 63 14.97 31.08 27.53
CA TYR A 63 14.11 31.26 28.69
C TYR A 63 14.84 31.78 29.94
N GLY A 64 16.18 31.88 29.88
CA GLY A 64 17.00 32.34 31.01
C GLY A 64 17.43 33.81 30.84
N PRO A 65 17.17 34.70 31.82
CA PRO A 65 17.50 36.13 31.68
C PRO A 65 19.00 36.36 31.46
N SER A 66 19.86 35.62 32.18
CA SER A 66 21.31 35.72 32.05
C SER A 66 21.83 35.37 30.65
N CYS A 67 21.14 34.47 29.95
CA CYS A 67 21.55 34.05 28.61
C CYS A 67 21.08 35.05 27.54
N ILE A 68 19.90 35.65 27.71
CA ILE A 68 19.42 36.74 26.85
C ILE A 68 20.31 37.98 26.98
N GLU A 69 20.70 38.37 28.18
CA GLU A 69 21.63 39.49 28.41
C GLU A 69 22.99 39.26 27.73
N LEU A 70 23.49 38.00 27.75
CA LEU A 70 24.67 37.59 27.00
C LEU A 70 24.48 37.82 25.49
N PHE A 71 23.34 37.41 24.93
CA PHE A 71 23.04 37.65 23.52
C PHE A 71 22.96 39.14 23.18
N GLU A 72 22.29 39.94 23.99
CA GLU A 72 22.19 41.40 23.79
C GLU A 72 23.56 42.06 23.77
N LYS A 73 24.44 41.69 24.72
CA LYS A 73 25.82 42.19 24.81
C LYS A 73 26.65 41.86 23.57
N TYR A 74 26.58 40.62 23.08
CA TYR A 74 27.42 40.17 21.95
C TYR A 74 26.84 40.52 20.56
N THR A 75 25.53 40.76 20.46
CA THR A 75 24.86 41.09 19.18
C THR A 75 24.60 42.59 19.00
N ASN A 76 24.85 43.42 20.02
CA ASN A 76 24.46 44.83 20.07
C ASN A 76 22.96 45.04 19.75
N SER A 77 22.12 44.06 20.10
CA SER A 77 20.67 44.12 19.88
C SER A 77 19.99 44.76 21.08
N THR A 78 19.20 45.80 20.84
CA THR A 78 18.37 46.48 21.86
C THR A 78 16.98 45.88 22.02
N LYS A 79 16.65 44.84 21.25
CA LYS A 79 15.35 44.15 21.32
C LYS A 79 15.47 42.92 22.20
N SER A 80 15.05 43.06 23.45
CA SER A 80 14.91 41.93 24.36
C SER A 80 13.68 41.11 23.99
N VAL A 81 13.88 39.84 23.60
CA VAL A 81 12.79 38.88 23.46
C VAL A 81 12.82 38.01 24.70
N HIS A 82 12.07 38.41 25.73
CA HIS A 82 11.88 37.60 26.91
C HIS A 82 10.77 36.57 26.65
N LEU A 83 11.13 35.30 26.47
CA LEU A 83 10.14 34.24 26.43
C LEU A 83 9.78 33.83 27.86
N SER A 84 8.56 34.14 28.28
CA SER A 84 8.03 33.65 29.54
C SER A 84 7.63 32.19 29.43
N ILE A 85 8.19 31.34 30.28
CA ILE A 85 7.73 29.94 30.43
C ILE A 85 6.33 29.99 31.06
N LYS A 86 5.31 29.52 30.34
CA LYS A 86 3.99 29.29 30.93
C LYS A 86 3.60 27.83 30.74
N ASN A 87 3.57 27.10 31.86
CA ASN A 87 3.01 25.74 31.98
C ASN A 87 3.50 24.75 30.91
N MET A 88 4.79 24.42 30.94
CA MET A 88 5.33 23.28 30.20
C MET A 88 4.69 22.00 30.72
N LYS A 89 3.98 21.26 29.86
CA LYS A 89 3.30 20.01 30.22
C LYS A 89 4.02 18.80 29.63
N GLN A 90 4.46 18.92 28.38
CA GLN A 90 4.98 17.80 27.63
C GLN A 90 6.50 17.87 27.43
N PHE A 91 7.06 19.06 27.19
CA PHE A 91 8.49 19.22 26.98
C PHE A 91 9.18 19.91 28.15
N SER A 92 10.45 19.56 28.34
CA SER A 92 11.32 20.21 29.31
C SER A 92 12.21 21.22 28.61
N LEU A 93 12.79 22.16 29.35
CA LEU A 93 13.76 23.12 28.77
C LEU A 93 14.97 22.44 28.11
N ASN A 94 15.34 21.25 28.58
CA ASN A 94 16.47 20.47 28.06
C ASN A 94 16.09 19.60 26.85
N THR A 95 14.85 19.71 26.35
CA THR A 95 14.40 18.98 25.18
C THR A 95 15.05 19.56 23.93
N THR A 96 15.57 18.69 23.07
CA THR A 96 16.22 19.09 21.81
C THR A 96 15.19 19.59 20.80
N VAL A 97 15.60 20.49 19.90
CA VAL A 97 14.72 20.98 18.84
C VAL A 97 14.27 19.84 17.94
N GLN A 98 15.11 18.83 17.70
CA GLN A 98 14.68 17.63 16.96
C GLN A 98 13.46 16.97 17.60
N GLN A 99 13.49 16.75 18.92
CA GLN A 99 12.37 16.15 19.65
C GLN A 99 11.12 17.04 19.62
N LEU A 100 11.28 18.36 19.63
CA LEU A 100 10.18 19.31 19.47
C LEU A 100 9.56 19.20 18.08
N VAL A 101 10.39 19.18 17.02
CA VAL A 101 9.95 19.03 15.62
C VAL A 101 9.24 17.71 15.39
N ASP A 102 9.77 16.59 15.92
CA ASP A 102 9.16 15.26 15.83
C ASP A 102 7.76 15.19 16.45
N LYS A 103 7.46 16.14 17.35
CA LYS A 103 6.17 16.30 18.01
C LYS A 103 5.46 17.60 17.61
N LEU A 104 5.93 18.26 16.55
CA LEU A 104 5.40 19.51 15.98
C LEU A 104 5.22 20.64 16.99
N PHE A 105 6.05 20.68 18.04
CA PHE A 105 5.97 21.67 19.11
C PHE A 105 4.62 21.68 19.87
N ILE A 106 3.87 20.56 19.84
CA ILE A 106 2.58 20.49 20.51
C ILE A 106 2.78 20.16 22.00
N GLU A 107 2.50 21.13 22.87
CA GLU A 107 2.58 20.99 24.34
C GLU A 107 1.35 20.35 24.98
N ASP A 108 0.16 20.63 24.43
CA ASP A 108 -1.09 20.09 24.96
C ASP A 108 -2.16 19.96 23.86
N TRP A 109 -2.97 18.91 23.97
CA TRP A 109 -4.12 18.67 23.11
C TRP A 109 -5.39 18.93 23.91
N ASN A 110 -5.95 20.13 23.80
CA ASN A 110 -7.25 20.42 24.39
C ASN A 110 -8.38 19.73 23.59
N LYS A 111 -8.81 18.56 24.05
CA LYS A 111 -9.90 17.77 23.45
C LYS A 111 -11.30 18.30 23.79
N THR A 112 -11.40 19.21 24.74
CA THR A 112 -12.65 19.76 25.29
C THR A 112 -12.97 21.15 24.75
N THR A 113 -12.40 21.52 23.60
CA THR A 113 -12.72 22.80 22.96
C THR A 113 -14.11 22.71 22.32
N ASN A 114 -15.02 23.60 22.72
CA ASN A 114 -16.32 23.75 22.09
C ASN A 114 -16.15 24.57 20.79
N TYR A 115 -16.43 23.95 19.65
CA TYR A 115 -16.33 24.60 18.33
C TYR A 115 -17.68 25.10 17.80
N SER A 116 -18.76 25.11 18.60
CA SER A 116 -20.10 25.51 18.15
C SER A 116 -20.12 26.89 17.49
N SER A 117 -19.48 27.90 18.09
CA SER A 117 -19.43 29.27 17.53
C SER A 117 -18.71 29.34 16.17
N TYR A 118 -17.67 28.51 15.97
CA TYR A 118 -16.97 28.41 14.69
C TYR A 118 -17.87 27.77 13.63
N TYR A 119 -18.57 26.68 13.97
CA TYR A 119 -19.49 26.02 13.04
C TYR A 119 -20.72 26.86 12.69
N GLU A 120 -21.25 27.63 13.65
CA GLU A 120 -22.33 28.60 13.40
C GLU A 120 -21.90 29.69 12.41
N THR A 121 -20.67 30.19 12.56
CA THR A 121 -20.11 31.22 11.65
C THR A 121 -19.83 30.64 10.27
N CYS A 122 -19.26 29.44 10.20
CA CYS A 122 -18.89 28.81 8.93
C CYS A 122 -20.06 28.17 8.19
N SER A 123 -21.18 27.87 8.87
CA SER A 123 -22.39 27.24 8.33
C SER A 123 -22.13 26.30 7.15
N PRO A 124 -21.33 25.23 7.35
CA PRO A 124 -20.90 24.39 6.25
C PRO A 124 -22.10 23.69 5.61
N SER A 125 -22.28 23.88 4.31
CA SER A 125 -23.41 23.31 3.55
C SER A 125 -23.38 21.79 3.46
N SER A 126 -22.19 21.19 3.56
CA SER A 126 -22.02 19.74 3.64
C SER A 126 -20.68 19.38 4.26
N CYS A 127 -20.66 18.35 5.09
CA CYS A 127 -19.44 17.73 5.58
C CYS A 127 -19.12 16.54 4.68
N SER A 128 -18.02 16.63 3.94
CA SER A 128 -17.45 15.49 3.23
C SER A 128 -16.11 15.15 3.85
N TYR A 129 -15.84 13.86 3.95
CA TYR A 129 -14.58 13.34 4.44
C TYR A 129 -14.00 12.45 3.35
N THR A 130 -12.77 12.72 2.96
CA THR A 130 -12.09 11.99 1.90
C THR A 130 -11.15 10.97 2.51
N TYR A 131 -11.44 9.70 2.28
CA TYR A 131 -10.50 8.63 2.60
C TYR A 131 -9.38 8.62 1.56
N ILE A 132 -8.19 9.08 1.95
CA ILE A 132 -7.00 8.96 1.12
C ILE A 132 -6.46 7.54 1.28
N GLN A 133 -6.97 6.60 0.48
CA GLN A 133 -6.41 5.27 0.39
C GLN A 133 -5.12 5.33 -0.43
N LYS A 134 -3.97 5.09 0.21
CA LYS A 134 -2.67 5.05 -0.47
C LYS A 134 -2.61 3.78 -1.33
N PHE A 135 -2.91 3.93 -2.62
CA PHE A 135 -2.75 2.85 -3.60
C PHE A 135 -1.25 2.54 -3.75
N ASN A 136 -0.84 1.32 -3.38
CA ASN A 136 0.53 0.87 -3.58
C ASN A 136 0.64 0.16 -4.95
N PRO A 137 1.36 0.73 -5.93
CA PRO A 137 1.46 0.16 -7.28
C PRO A 137 2.08 -1.24 -7.29
N PHE A 138 2.96 -1.56 -6.31
CA PHE A 138 3.54 -2.91 -6.18
C PHE A 138 2.49 -3.97 -5.84
N HIS A 139 1.46 -3.60 -5.07
CA HIS A 139 0.38 -4.51 -4.71
C HIS A 139 -0.48 -4.85 -5.94
N ALA A 140 -0.76 -3.86 -6.79
CA ALA A 140 -1.50 -4.07 -8.03
C ALA A 140 -0.72 -4.93 -9.04
N LEU A 141 0.59 -4.71 -9.16
CA LEU A 141 1.45 -5.52 -10.03
C LEU A 141 1.52 -6.98 -9.57
N THR A 142 1.67 -7.20 -8.26
CA THR A 142 1.70 -8.55 -7.68
C THR A 142 0.39 -9.29 -7.93
N LEU A 143 -0.74 -8.59 -7.81
CA LEU A 143 -2.07 -9.13 -8.10
C LEU A 143 -2.21 -9.52 -9.59
N ALA A 144 -1.75 -8.65 -10.50
CA ALA A 144 -1.80 -8.91 -11.94
C ALA A 144 -0.96 -10.12 -12.34
N ILE A 145 0.24 -10.27 -11.77
CA ILE A 145 1.12 -11.42 -12.00
C ILE A 145 0.48 -12.71 -11.46
N GLY A 146 -0.11 -12.66 -10.26
CA GLY A 146 -0.83 -13.79 -9.68
C GLY A 146 -2.04 -14.23 -10.51
N PHE A 147 -2.78 -13.28 -11.07
CA PHE A 147 -3.93 -13.55 -11.95
C PHE A 147 -3.50 -14.17 -13.29
N GLN A 148 -2.48 -13.58 -13.94
CA GLN A 148 -1.91 -14.08 -15.19
C GLN A 148 -1.38 -15.52 -15.02
N GLY A 149 -0.72 -15.79 -13.88
CA GLY A 149 -0.23 -17.11 -13.50
C GLY A 149 -1.37 -18.11 -13.31
N GLY A 150 -2.32 -17.81 -12.41
CA GLY A 150 -3.40 -18.74 -12.06
C GLY A 150 -4.30 -19.14 -13.23
N MET A 151 -4.63 -18.18 -14.11
CA MET A 151 -5.49 -18.42 -15.27
C MET A 151 -4.84 -19.37 -16.29
N SER A 152 -3.52 -19.28 -16.46
CA SER A 152 -2.78 -20.12 -17.42
C SER A 152 -2.71 -21.60 -17.03
N ILE A 153 -2.63 -21.90 -15.72
CA ILE A 153 -2.68 -23.27 -15.19
C ILE A 153 -4.06 -23.90 -15.45
N LEU A 154 -5.14 -23.16 -15.17
CA LEU A 154 -6.51 -23.63 -15.40
C LEU A 154 -6.76 -23.92 -16.89
N LEU A 155 -6.27 -23.05 -17.78
CA LEU A 155 -6.43 -23.21 -19.22
C LEU A 155 -5.72 -24.47 -19.73
N ARG A 156 -4.50 -24.76 -19.25
CA ARG A 156 -3.78 -26.01 -19.60
C ARG A 156 -4.53 -27.27 -19.19
N TRP A 157 -5.30 -27.23 -18.10
CA TRP A 157 -6.12 -28.35 -17.66
C TRP A 157 -7.42 -28.49 -18.45
N ILE A 158 -8.04 -27.37 -18.83
CA ILE A 158 -9.33 -27.36 -19.53
C ILE A 158 -9.18 -27.72 -21.03
N CYS A 159 -8.09 -27.29 -21.68
CA CYS A 159 -7.84 -27.50 -23.11
C CYS A 159 -7.92 -28.97 -23.56
N PRO A 160 -7.20 -29.94 -22.95
CA PRO A 160 -7.24 -31.34 -23.41
C PRO A 160 -8.60 -32.00 -23.20
N LYS A 161 -9.37 -31.55 -22.19
CA LYS A 161 -10.72 -32.04 -21.93
C LYS A 161 -11.69 -31.51 -22.98
N LEU A 162 -11.63 -30.21 -23.31
CA LEU A 162 -12.43 -29.57 -24.35
C LEU A 162 -12.21 -30.23 -25.72
N VAL A 163 -10.95 -30.46 -26.11
CA VAL A 163 -10.62 -31.10 -27.39
C VAL A 163 -11.21 -32.52 -27.49
N ARG A 164 -11.11 -33.34 -26.44
CA ARG A 164 -11.71 -34.68 -26.43
C ARG A 164 -13.23 -34.65 -26.58
N ILE A 165 -13.90 -33.67 -25.96
CA ILE A 165 -15.36 -33.52 -26.05
C ILE A 165 -15.76 -33.12 -27.46
N ILE A 166 -15.10 -32.10 -28.04
CA ILE A 166 -15.38 -31.62 -29.39
C ILE A 166 -15.19 -32.76 -30.40
N PHE A 167 -14.10 -33.52 -30.29
CA PHE A 167 -13.83 -34.65 -31.18
C PHE A 167 -14.89 -35.75 -31.06
N LYS A 168 -15.36 -36.04 -29.85
CA LYS A 168 -16.42 -37.03 -29.60
C LYS A 168 -17.77 -36.60 -30.17
N ILE A 169 -18.10 -35.31 -30.08
CA ILE A 169 -19.31 -34.71 -30.67
C ILE A 169 -19.24 -34.73 -32.20
N TYR A 170 -18.10 -34.33 -32.78
CA TYR A 170 -17.91 -34.32 -34.22
C TYR A 170 -18.03 -35.73 -34.83
N LYS A 171 -17.40 -36.74 -34.19
CA LYS A 171 -17.52 -38.14 -34.61
C LYS A 171 -18.96 -38.67 -34.51
N HIS A 172 -19.71 -38.26 -33.50
CA HIS A 172 -21.13 -38.64 -33.38
C HIS A 172 -21.99 -38.03 -34.49
N ARG A 173 -21.83 -36.73 -34.79
CA ARG A 173 -22.60 -36.06 -35.85
C ARG A 173 -22.31 -36.63 -37.24
N LYS A 174 -21.07 -37.02 -37.53
CA LYS A 174 -20.70 -37.65 -38.81
C LYS A 174 -21.26 -39.08 -38.98
N ARG A 175 -21.57 -39.77 -37.88
CA ARG A 175 -22.14 -41.13 -37.89
C ARG A 175 -23.64 -41.11 -38.23
N GLU A 176 -24.36 -40.06 -37.85
CA GLU A 176 -25.77 -39.85 -38.19
C GLU A 176 -26.00 -39.49 -39.67
N GLN A 177 -25.02 -38.84 -40.32
CA GLN A 177 -25.15 -38.46 -41.74
C GLN A 177 -24.88 -39.59 -42.75
N ASN A 178 -24.32 -40.73 -42.33
CA ASN A 178 -24.04 -41.87 -43.22
C ASN A 178 -25.14 -42.95 -43.23
N ILE A 179 -26.26 -42.74 -42.52
CA ILE A 179 -27.42 -43.65 -42.49
C ILE A 179 -28.59 -43.02 -43.26
N VAL A 180 -28.36 -42.58 -44.50
CA VAL A 180 -29.42 -42.36 -45.48
C VAL A 180 -28.86 -42.77 -46.85
N GLN A 181 -29.06 -44.03 -47.25
CA GLN A 181 -28.99 -44.42 -48.66
C GLN A 181 -30.38 -44.22 -49.29
N PRO A 182 -30.47 -43.73 -50.54
CA PRO A 182 -31.73 -43.51 -51.22
C PRO A 182 -32.23 -44.83 -51.84
N ILE A 183 -33.48 -45.19 -51.60
CA ILE A 183 -34.14 -46.24 -52.40
C ILE A 183 -34.78 -45.55 -53.60
N ILE A 184 -34.22 -45.85 -54.77
CA ILE A 184 -34.75 -45.48 -56.09
C ILE A 184 -36.05 -46.26 -56.30
N ALA A 185 -37.13 -45.55 -56.63
CA ALA A 185 -38.38 -46.14 -57.09
C ALA A 185 -38.26 -46.48 -58.58
N THR A 186 -38.54 -47.71 -58.99
CA THR A 186 -39.24 -48.02 -60.26
C THR A 186 -39.83 -49.44 -60.20
N GLN A 187 -41.11 -49.55 -60.54
CA GLN A 187 -41.88 -50.79 -60.71
C GLN A 187 -41.47 -51.57 -61.97
N ASN A 188 -41.65 -52.90 -62.00
CA ASN A 188 -42.56 -53.60 -62.93
C ASN A 188 -42.36 -55.15 -62.96
N THR A 189 -43.49 -55.86 -62.99
CA THR A 189 -43.79 -57.18 -63.59
C THR A 189 -43.34 -58.52 -62.97
N SER A 190 -44.34 -59.22 -62.40
CA SER A 190 -44.70 -60.66 -62.38
C SER A 190 -43.67 -61.75 -62.76
N THR A 191 -43.38 -62.70 -61.84
CA THR A 191 -43.71 -64.16 -61.93
C THR A 191 -43.25 -64.94 -60.68
N ASP A 192 -44.14 -65.85 -60.22
CA ASP A 192 -43.99 -67.10 -59.42
C ASP A 192 -42.91 -67.35 -58.35
N GLY A 193 -43.37 -67.88 -57.19
CA GLY A 193 -42.61 -68.76 -56.28
C GLY A 193 -42.47 -68.30 -54.82
N ILE A 194 -43.21 -68.93 -53.89
CA ILE A 194 -43.14 -68.74 -52.42
C ILE A 194 -42.02 -69.63 -51.79
N PRO A 195 -41.73 -69.56 -50.47
CA PRO A 195 -40.77 -68.70 -49.73
C PRO A 195 -39.60 -69.50 -49.11
N CYS A 196 -38.61 -68.83 -48.47
CA CYS A 196 -37.92 -69.42 -47.30
C CYS A 196 -37.23 -68.39 -46.39
N HIS A 197 -37.79 -68.30 -45.17
CA HIS A 197 -37.17 -68.20 -43.84
C HIS A 197 -36.26 -67.02 -43.45
N LEU A 198 -36.80 -66.26 -42.48
CA LEU A 198 -36.15 -65.39 -41.49
C LEU A 198 -34.87 -66.01 -40.87
N GLU A 199 -33.88 -65.16 -40.58
CA GLU A 199 -33.49 -64.96 -39.18
C GLU A 199 -32.81 -63.60 -39.00
N THR A 200 -33.64 -62.59 -38.70
CA THR A 200 -33.17 -61.32 -38.14
C THR A 200 -32.72 -61.60 -36.72
N LYS A 201 -31.43 -61.90 -36.52
CA LYS A 201 -30.85 -61.96 -35.17
C LYS A 201 -30.65 -60.54 -34.65
N ALA A 202 -31.72 -60.02 -34.08
CA ALA A 202 -31.72 -58.87 -33.18
C ALA A 202 -30.90 -59.23 -31.93
N ASN A 203 -29.58 -59.10 -32.01
CA ASN A 203 -28.74 -59.06 -30.81
C ASN A 203 -28.75 -57.65 -30.23
N SER A 204 -29.77 -57.44 -29.40
CA SER A 204 -29.77 -56.45 -28.34
C SER A 204 -28.49 -56.58 -27.49
N SER A 205 -27.63 -55.58 -27.57
CA SER A 205 -27.09 -54.98 -26.35
C SER A 205 -27.33 -53.48 -26.44
N SER A 206 -28.60 -53.13 -26.21
CA SER A 206 -28.97 -51.80 -25.79
C SER A 206 -28.22 -51.46 -24.50
N THR A 207 -27.13 -50.72 -24.64
CA THR A 207 -26.78 -49.72 -23.63
C THR A 207 -26.64 -48.37 -24.30
N ILE A 208 -27.69 -48.03 -25.05
CA ILE A 208 -28.13 -46.66 -25.29
C ILE A 208 -28.60 -46.14 -23.92
N GLN A 209 -27.65 -45.91 -23.01
CA GLN A 209 -27.91 -45.23 -21.77
C GLN A 209 -26.86 -44.14 -21.56
N ARG A 210 -27.37 -42.93 -21.82
CA ARG A 210 -27.07 -41.67 -21.13
C ARG A 210 -25.84 -40.88 -21.62
N PRO A 211 -25.93 -40.19 -22.79
CA PRO A 211 -25.16 -38.95 -22.97
C PRO A 211 -25.55 -37.91 -21.91
N TRP A 212 -26.77 -38.01 -21.36
CA TRP A 212 -27.24 -37.20 -20.23
C TRP A 212 -26.37 -37.34 -18.98
N LYS A 213 -25.85 -38.52 -18.61
CA LYS A 213 -25.00 -38.62 -17.41
C LYS A 213 -23.73 -37.80 -17.55
N THR A 214 -23.08 -37.89 -18.71
CA THR A 214 -21.90 -37.07 -19.03
C THR A 214 -22.22 -35.58 -19.11
N ILE A 215 -23.34 -35.19 -19.73
CA ILE A 215 -23.76 -33.79 -19.81
C ILE A 215 -24.08 -33.24 -18.41
N PHE A 216 -24.80 -34.01 -17.58
CA PHE A 216 -25.07 -33.65 -16.19
C PHE A 216 -23.79 -33.51 -15.36
N ILE A 217 -22.80 -34.39 -15.55
CA ILE A 217 -21.49 -34.26 -14.89
C ILE A 217 -20.78 -32.96 -15.31
N TRP A 218 -20.80 -32.59 -16.60
CA TRP A 218 -20.19 -31.33 -17.05
C TRP A 218 -20.94 -30.08 -16.56
N ILE A 219 -22.27 -30.14 -16.50
CA ILE A 219 -23.09 -29.07 -15.90
C ILE A 219 -22.78 -28.93 -14.41
N LEU A 220 -22.61 -30.05 -13.69
CA LEU A 220 -22.20 -30.05 -12.28
C LEU A 220 -20.81 -29.43 -12.10
N VAL A 221 -19.85 -29.76 -12.97
CA VAL A 221 -18.50 -29.17 -12.94
C VAL A 221 -18.53 -27.67 -13.21
N ILE A 222 -19.31 -27.21 -14.20
CA ILE A 222 -19.47 -25.78 -14.49
C ILE A 222 -20.15 -25.06 -13.33
N ALA A 223 -21.18 -25.65 -12.74
CA ALA A 223 -21.86 -25.11 -11.57
C ALA A 223 -20.91 -25.00 -10.36
N ILE A 224 -20.05 -25.99 -10.15
CA ILE A 224 -19.00 -25.95 -9.11
C ILE A 224 -18.00 -24.83 -9.42
N ILE A 225 -17.57 -24.65 -10.66
CA ILE A 225 -16.66 -23.56 -11.05
C ILE A 225 -17.32 -22.19 -10.78
N ILE A 226 -18.58 -22.00 -11.18
CA ILE A 226 -19.32 -20.77 -10.92
C ILE A 226 -19.48 -20.53 -9.41
N ALA A 227 -19.83 -21.56 -8.65
CA ALA A 227 -19.92 -21.49 -7.20
C ALA A 227 -18.57 -21.13 -6.57
N THR A 228 -17.46 -21.70 -7.06
CA THR A 228 -16.11 -21.36 -6.57
C THR A 228 -15.72 -19.92 -6.91
N LEU A 229 -16.12 -19.39 -8.09
CA LEU A 229 -15.89 -17.98 -8.46
C LEU A 229 -16.74 -17.02 -7.62
N ILE A 230 -17.99 -17.38 -7.32
CA ILE A 230 -18.86 -16.60 -6.43
C ILE A 230 -18.30 -16.62 -5.01
N VAL A 231 -17.93 -17.80 -4.48
CA VAL A 231 -17.31 -17.94 -3.16
C VAL A 231 -16.00 -17.18 -3.12
N PHE A 232 -15.16 -17.25 -4.16
CA PHE A 232 -13.93 -16.46 -4.25
C PHE A 232 -14.21 -14.96 -4.28
N SER A 233 -15.26 -14.51 -4.97
CA SER A 233 -15.64 -13.10 -5.01
C SER A 233 -16.16 -12.61 -3.64
N ILE A 234 -16.93 -13.45 -2.93
CA ILE A 234 -17.38 -13.19 -1.57
C ILE A 234 -16.22 -13.21 -0.59
N LEU A 235 -15.31 -14.17 -0.70
CA LEU A 235 -14.08 -14.25 0.10
C LEU A 235 -13.18 -13.07 -0.17
N PHE A 236 -13.09 -12.59 -1.41
CA PHE A 236 -12.33 -11.39 -1.76
C PHE A 236 -12.98 -10.13 -1.18
N ALA A 237 -14.31 -9.98 -1.26
CA ALA A 237 -15.02 -8.88 -0.62
C ALA A 237 -14.90 -8.92 0.92
N LYS A 238 -14.98 -10.11 1.52
CA LYS A 238 -14.76 -10.33 2.96
C LYS A 238 -13.30 -10.11 3.35
N PHE A 239 -12.35 -10.44 2.49
CA PHE A 239 -10.93 -10.19 2.70
C PHE A 239 -10.64 -8.70 2.67
N GLN A 240 -11.28 -7.93 1.79
CA GLN A 240 -11.22 -6.47 1.83
C GLN A 240 -11.79 -5.93 3.16
N LEU A 241 -12.93 -6.46 3.61
CA LEU A 241 -13.56 -6.10 4.89
C LEU A 241 -12.73 -6.52 6.14
N THR A 242 -12.05 -7.67 6.06
CA THR A 242 -11.22 -8.21 7.16
C THR A 242 -9.83 -7.58 7.16
N ALA A 243 -9.28 -7.22 5.99
CA ALA A 243 -8.13 -6.34 5.90
C ALA A 243 -8.45 -4.97 6.52
N GLU A 244 -9.68 -4.47 6.38
CA GLU A 244 -10.22 -3.33 7.13
C GLU A 244 -10.26 -3.59 8.65
N THR A 245 -10.59 -4.80 9.12
CA THR A 245 -10.78 -5.12 10.56
C THR A 245 -9.46 -5.50 11.29
N THR A 246 -8.55 -6.21 10.63
CA THR A 246 -7.24 -6.59 11.17
C THR A 246 -6.25 -5.44 11.05
N SER A 247 -6.34 -4.63 9.99
CA SER A 247 -5.61 -3.37 9.97
C SER A 247 -6.21 -2.36 10.93
N THR A 248 -7.52 -2.31 11.23
CA THR A 248 -8.03 -1.42 12.29
C THR A 248 -7.67 -1.89 13.70
N SER A 249 -7.64 -3.18 14.05
CA SER A 249 -7.20 -3.59 15.40
C SER A 249 -5.69 -3.43 15.63
N MET A 250 -4.85 -3.69 14.62
CA MET A 250 -3.41 -3.45 14.72
C MET A 250 -3.06 -1.97 14.51
N SER A 251 -3.74 -1.25 13.60
CA SER A 251 -3.54 0.20 13.42
C SER A 251 -4.22 1.06 14.48
N PHE A 252 -5.22 0.61 15.23
CA PHE A 252 -5.76 1.42 16.34
C PHE A 252 -4.71 1.60 17.45
N GLN A 253 -3.79 0.65 17.61
CA GLN A 253 -2.61 0.81 18.47
C GLN A 253 -1.49 1.62 17.81
N TYR A 254 -1.17 1.40 16.53
CA TYR A 254 0.00 2.04 15.89
C TYR A 254 -0.29 3.39 15.18
N THR A 255 -1.52 3.66 14.71
CA THR A 255 -1.87 4.90 13.97
C THR A 255 -2.37 6.05 14.83
N LYS A 256 -2.69 5.81 16.11
CA LYS A 256 -2.80 6.91 17.08
C LYS A 256 -1.45 7.63 17.28
N PHE A 257 -0.35 6.99 16.87
CA PHE A 257 1.01 7.46 17.13
C PHE A 257 1.67 8.19 15.94
N PHE A 258 1.19 8.06 14.69
CA PHE A 258 1.98 8.47 13.51
C PHE A 258 1.30 9.36 12.44
N ARG A 259 0.02 9.74 12.55
CA ARG A 259 -0.65 10.51 11.47
C ARG A 259 -1.20 11.88 11.88
N ARG A 260 -0.45 12.63 12.69
CA ARG A 260 -0.74 14.06 12.88
C ARG A 260 0.47 14.96 12.66
N SER A 261 1.45 14.51 11.87
CA SER A 261 2.69 15.22 11.51
C SER A 261 2.93 15.18 10.00
N SER A 262 2.14 15.92 9.23
CA SER A 262 2.53 16.41 7.89
C SER A 262 1.40 17.28 7.29
N THR A 263 1.22 18.47 7.85
CA THR A 263 0.83 19.70 7.12
C THR A 263 1.34 20.85 7.95
#